data_AF-A0AA41JIY2-F1
#
_entry.id   AF-A0AA41JIY2-F1
#
_cell.length_a   1.000
_cell.length_b   1.000
_cell.length_c   1.000
_cell.angle_alpha   90.00
_cell.angle_beta   90.00
_cell.angle_gamma   90.00
#
_symmetry.space_group_name_H-M   'P 1'
#
loop_
_entity.id
_entity.type
_entity.pdbx_description
1 polymer ?
#
loop_
_entity_poly.entity_id
_entity_poly.type
_entity_poly.pdbx_seq_one_letter_code
_entity_poly.pdbx_strand_id
1 'polypeptide(L)'
;MSTVHRWTLARVASVIAAISLLYIGYVRSYLDRETQTTLFIKRYPTFQMEFLDPFANEGDDVLVESLSTVERARFADYCKYRFGMADRSSQTLEKCEAEIPRYLQWSSAPW
;
A
#
# COMPACT_ATOMS: atom_id res chain seq x y z
N MET A 1 -0.93 -22.21 36.02
CA MET A 1 -0.31 -21.05 35.34
C MET A 1 -0.60 -19.81 36.17
N SER A 2 0.41 -19.06 36.65
CA SER A 2 0.18 -17.95 37.59
C SER A 2 -0.53 -16.77 36.92
N THR A 3 -1.33 -16.02 37.68
CA THR A 3 -2.02 -14.80 37.20
C THR A 3 -1.06 -13.80 36.58
N VAL A 4 0.13 -13.66 37.15
CA VAL A 4 1.23 -12.81 36.64
C VAL A 4 1.63 -13.19 35.21
N HIS A 5 1.81 -14.48 34.92
CA HIS A 5 2.18 -14.93 33.57
C HIS A 5 1.11 -14.58 32.53
N ARG A 6 -0.17 -14.68 32.90
CA ARG A 6 -1.28 -14.32 32.01
C ARG A 6 -1.30 -12.82 31.66
N TRP A 7 -1.05 -11.94 32.64
CA TRP A 7 -0.96 -10.50 32.40
C TRP A 7 0.26 -10.12 31.56
N THR A 8 1.40 -10.77 31.80
CA THR A 8 2.60 -10.58 30.97
C THR A 8 2.34 -10.96 29.52
N LEU A 9 1.73 -12.13 29.27
CA LEU A 9 1.37 -12.56 27.91
C LEU A 9 0.40 -11.59 27.23
N ALA A 10 -0.63 -11.12 27.95
CA ALA A 10 -1.59 -10.17 27.40
C ALA A 10 -0.93 -8.84 27.01
N ARG A 11 -0.01 -8.32 27.82
CA ARG A 11 0.74 -7.09 27.51
C ARG A 11 1.62 -7.28 26.28
N VAL A 12 2.35 -8.39 26.21
CA VAL A 12 3.20 -8.72 25.05
C VAL A 12 2.35 -8.82 23.78
N ALA A 13 1.22 -9.54 23.83
CA ALA A 13 0.31 -9.66 22.69
C ALA A 13 -0.23 -8.29 22.23
N SER A 14 -0.60 -7.41 23.17
CA SER A 14 -1.07 -6.06 22.86
C SER A 14 0.02 -5.21 22.18
N VAL A 15 1.26 -5.28 22.65
CA VAL A 15 2.40 -4.58 22.02
C VAL A 15 2.66 -5.11 20.61
N ILE A 16 2.63 -6.43 20.41
CA ILE A 16 2.80 -7.04 19.09
C ILE A 16 1.69 -6.57 18.15
N ALA A 17 0.43 -6.61 18.58
CA ALA A 17 -0.70 -6.15 17.77
C ALA A 17 -0.58 -4.68 17.39
N ALA A 18 -0.19 -3.81 18.34
CA ALA A 18 0.03 -2.39 18.07
C ALA A 18 1.15 -2.16 17.04
N ILE A 19 2.26 -2.91 17.14
CA ILE A 19 3.35 -2.84 16.16
C ILE A 19 2.86 -3.34 14.80
N SER A 20 2.13 -4.46 14.73
CA SER A 20 1.62 -4.98 13.46
C SER A 20 0.74 -3.97 12.72
N LEU A 21 -0.09 -3.19 13.42
CA LEU A 21 -0.92 -2.15 12.80
C LEU A 21 -0.10 -1.06 12.10
N LEU A 22 1.08 -0.72 12.64
CA LEU A 22 1.97 0.27 12.02
C LEU A 22 2.58 -0.23 10.70
N TYR A 23 2.63 -1.55 10.51
CA TYR A 23 3.27 -2.20 9.37
C TYR A 23 2.28 -2.83 8.39
N ILE A 24 0.97 -2.81 8.65
CA ILE A 24 -0.03 -3.28 7.69
C ILE A 24 -0.69 -2.07 7.03
N GLY A 25 -0.76 -2.06 5.70
CA GLY A 25 -1.52 -1.10 4.90
C GLY A 25 -2.41 -1.79 3.89
N TYR A 26 -3.26 -1.03 3.22
CA TYR A 26 -4.07 -1.54 2.13
C TYR A 26 -4.22 -0.52 1.00
N VAL A 27 -4.51 -1.04 -0.18
CA VAL A 27 -4.89 -0.29 -1.38
C VAL A 27 -6.24 -0.78 -1.86
N ARG A 28 -7.05 0.10 -2.46
CA ARG A 28 -8.27 -0.27 -3.16
C ARG A 28 -8.02 -0.24 -4.65
N SER A 29 -8.33 -1.32 -5.34
CA SER A 29 -8.40 -1.36 -6.80
C SER A 29 -9.85 -1.36 -7.26
N TYR A 30 -10.10 -0.75 -8.42
CA TYR A 30 -11.41 -0.75 -9.07
C TYR A 30 -11.35 -1.64 -10.32
N LEU A 31 -11.93 -2.84 -10.23
CA LEU A 31 -11.85 -3.91 -11.22
C LEU A 31 -13.26 -4.49 -11.43
N ASP A 32 -13.68 -4.70 -12.67
CA ASP A 32 -14.98 -5.25 -13.08
C ASP A 32 -16.18 -4.54 -12.43
N ARG A 33 -16.08 -3.21 -12.23
CA ARG A 33 -17.04 -2.37 -11.46
C ARG A 33 -17.17 -2.73 -9.99
N GLU A 34 -16.22 -3.49 -9.45
CA GLU A 34 -16.12 -3.83 -8.04
C GLU A 34 -14.90 -3.17 -7.41
N THR A 35 -14.97 -2.95 -6.09
CA THR A 35 -13.84 -2.45 -5.32
C THR A 35 -13.18 -3.61 -4.60
N GLN A 36 -11.92 -3.89 -4.93
CA GLN A 36 -11.13 -4.93 -4.26
C GLN A 36 -10.13 -4.28 -3.29
N THR A 37 -10.00 -4.86 -2.09
CA THR A 37 -9.03 -4.39 -1.08
C THR A 37 -7.85 -5.34 -1.02
N THR A 38 -6.65 -4.83 -1.30
CA THR A 38 -5.41 -5.59 -1.21
C THR A 38 -4.57 -5.12 -0.05
N LEU A 39 -4.26 -6.04 0.88
CA LEU A 39 -3.38 -5.77 2.01
C LEU A 39 -1.90 -5.90 1.62
N PHE A 40 -1.04 -5.12 2.26
CA PHE A 40 0.40 -5.24 2.12
C PHE A 40 1.16 -4.92 3.42
N ILE A 41 2.39 -5.41 3.51
CA ILE A 41 3.32 -5.07 4.59
C ILE A 41 4.10 -3.82 4.19
N LYS A 42 3.98 -2.77 5.00
CA LYS A 42 4.70 -1.51 4.83
C LYS A 42 6.20 -1.69 5.10
N ARG A 43 7.04 -0.96 4.36
CA ARG A 43 8.49 -0.87 4.59
C ARG A 43 8.87 0.10 5.71
N TYR A 44 8.01 1.08 5.99
CA TYR A 44 8.20 2.05 7.07
C TYR A 44 6.94 2.09 7.96
N PRO A 45 7.07 2.26 9.29
CA PRO A 45 5.93 2.34 10.18
C PRO A 45 5.14 3.64 9.95
N THR A 46 3.81 3.55 9.94
CA THR A 46 2.90 4.70 9.91
C THR A 46 1.50 4.32 10.37
N PHE A 47 0.77 5.28 10.95
CA PHE A 47 -0.64 5.14 11.27
C PHE A 47 -1.57 5.21 10.04
N GLN A 48 -1.05 5.64 8.89
CA GLN A 48 -1.83 5.63 7.64
C GLN A 48 -2.12 4.20 7.20
N MET A 49 -3.40 3.83 7.09
CA MET A 49 -3.81 2.49 6.68
C MET A 49 -4.03 2.38 5.17
N GLU A 50 -4.69 3.39 4.58
CA GLU A 50 -5.03 3.41 3.16
C GLU A 50 -4.00 4.17 2.34
N PHE A 51 -3.63 3.59 1.19
CA PHE A 51 -2.72 4.18 0.23
C PHE A 51 -3.37 4.22 -1.15
N LEU A 52 -3.03 5.26 -1.91
CA LEU A 52 -3.55 5.46 -3.26
C LEU A 52 -2.54 4.91 -4.27
N ASP A 53 -3.01 3.96 -5.05
CA ASP A 53 -2.40 3.55 -6.30
C ASP A 53 -3.29 4.08 -7.44
N PRO A 54 -2.89 5.15 -8.14
CA PRO A 54 -3.70 5.72 -9.22
C PRO A 54 -3.75 4.81 -10.46
N PHE A 55 -2.95 3.75 -10.51
CA PHE A 55 -2.92 2.76 -11.59
C PHE A 55 -3.73 1.50 -11.26
N ALA A 56 -4.28 1.42 -10.05
CA ALA A 56 -5.06 0.27 -9.61
C ALA A 56 -6.51 0.29 -10.14
N ASN A 57 -6.70 0.52 -11.44
CA ASN A 57 -8.01 0.57 -12.09
C ASN A 57 -7.94 0.07 -13.55
N GLU A 58 -9.12 -0.10 -14.16
CA GLU A 58 -9.29 -0.53 -15.57
C GLU A 58 -9.28 0.64 -16.59
N GLY A 59 -9.01 1.86 -16.14
CA GLY A 59 -8.93 3.03 -17.00
C GLY A 59 -7.68 3.03 -17.87
N ASP A 60 -7.61 4.00 -18.78
CA ASP A 60 -6.43 4.19 -19.63
C ASP A 60 -5.17 4.47 -18.79
N ASP A 61 -4.03 3.93 -19.24
CA ASP A 61 -2.73 4.19 -18.63
C ASP A 61 -2.43 5.71 -18.64
N VAL A 62 -2.42 6.31 -17.45
CA VAL A 62 -2.05 7.72 -17.25
C VAL A 62 -0.58 7.80 -16.90
N LEU A 63 0.18 8.67 -17.58
CA LEU A 63 1.59 8.87 -17.25
C LEU A 63 1.74 9.45 -15.82
N VAL A 64 2.77 9.02 -15.09
CA VAL A 64 3.14 9.59 -13.77
C VAL A 64 3.27 11.12 -13.79
N GLU A 65 3.68 11.70 -14.92
CA GLU A 65 3.81 13.15 -15.12
C GLU A 65 2.46 13.86 -15.28
N SER A 66 1.42 13.13 -15.68
CA SER A 66 0.06 13.67 -15.86
C SER A 66 -0.75 13.72 -14.56
N LEU A 67 -0.26 13.06 -13.50
CA LEU A 67 -0.90 13.09 -12.18
C LEU A 67 -0.93 14.52 -11.61
N SER A 68 -2.05 14.89 -10.99
CA SER A 68 -2.11 16.14 -10.24
C SER A 68 -1.07 16.15 -9.10
N THR A 69 -0.70 17.33 -8.62
CA THR A 69 0.26 17.45 -7.50
C THR A 69 -0.16 16.65 -6.27
N VAL A 70 -1.47 16.55 -6.01
CA VAL A 70 -2.03 15.80 -4.87
C VAL A 70 -1.94 14.30 -5.11
N GLU A 71 -2.37 13.81 -6.27
CA GLU A 71 -2.28 12.38 -6.62
C GLU A 71 -0.85 11.90 -6.64
N ARG A 72 0.04 12.69 -7.24
CA ARG A 72 1.47 12.39 -7.28
C ARG A 72 2.09 12.32 -5.88
N ALA A 73 1.70 13.21 -4.97
CA ALA A 73 2.16 13.16 -3.58
C ALA A 73 1.66 11.89 -2.85
N ARG A 74 0.40 11.51 -3.08
CA ARG A 74 -0.21 10.30 -2.52
C ARG A 74 0.39 9.02 -3.10
N PHE A 75 0.67 9.00 -4.40
CA PHE A 75 1.36 7.90 -5.07
C PHE A 75 2.79 7.75 -4.53
N ALA A 76 3.51 8.86 -4.32
CA ALA A 76 4.82 8.83 -3.67
C ALA A 76 4.77 8.23 -2.26
N ASP A 77 3.71 8.49 -1.48
CA ASP A 77 3.52 7.84 -0.19
C ASP A 77 3.31 6.33 -0.37
N TYR A 78 2.45 5.92 -1.32
CA TYR A 78 2.29 4.51 -1.65
C TYR A 78 3.62 3.85 -2.01
N CYS A 79 4.44 4.44 -2.89
CA CYS A 79 5.75 3.93 -3.26
C CYS A 79 6.71 3.77 -2.07
N LYS A 80 6.76 4.79 -1.22
CA LYS A 80 7.55 4.77 0.01
C LYS A 80 7.13 3.63 0.93
N TYR A 81 5.84 3.53 1.22
CA TYR A 81 5.35 2.58 2.22
C TYR A 81 5.23 1.16 1.66
N ARG A 82 4.84 0.97 0.39
CA ARG A 82 4.69 -0.35 -0.24
C ARG A 82 6.02 -0.97 -0.64
N PHE A 83 6.92 -0.18 -1.20
CA PHE A 83 8.15 -0.68 -1.86
C PHE A 83 9.44 -0.15 -1.23
N GLY A 84 9.37 0.84 -0.35
CA GLY A 84 10.56 1.41 0.30
C GLY A 84 11.20 2.56 -0.49
N MET A 85 10.55 3.00 -1.58
CA MET A 85 11.07 4.04 -2.47
C MET A 85 10.69 5.43 -1.92
N ALA A 86 11.58 6.02 -1.11
CA ALA A 86 11.30 7.26 -0.40
C ALA A 86 11.52 8.56 -1.22
N ASP A 87 12.25 8.47 -2.34
CA ASP A 87 12.43 9.58 -3.27
C ASP A 87 11.12 9.85 -4.05
N ARG A 88 10.81 11.13 -4.28
CA ARG A 88 9.59 11.60 -4.97
C ARG A 88 9.86 12.09 -6.41
N SER A 89 11.08 11.86 -6.93
CA SER A 89 11.44 12.15 -8.32
C SER A 89 10.59 11.35 -9.32
N SER A 90 10.35 11.89 -10.53
CA SER A 90 9.56 11.19 -11.57
C SER A 90 10.15 9.81 -11.87
N GLN A 91 11.47 9.73 -11.99
CA GLN A 91 12.16 8.46 -12.23
C GLN A 91 11.88 7.40 -11.15
N THR A 92 11.83 7.79 -9.88
CA THR A 92 11.51 6.85 -8.79
C THR A 92 10.04 6.42 -8.85
N LEU A 93 9.14 7.35 -9.19
CA LEU A 93 7.71 7.05 -9.30
C LEU A 93 7.40 6.14 -10.49
N GLU A 94 8.05 6.32 -11.64
CA GLU A 94 7.96 5.40 -12.79
C GLU A 94 8.50 4.01 -12.47
N LYS A 95 9.63 3.92 -11.73
CA LYS A 95 10.14 2.63 -11.24
C LYS A 95 9.16 1.95 -10.29
N CYS A 96 8.51 2.72 -9.43
CA CYS A 96 7.50 2.21 -8.52
C CYS A 96 6.26 1.70 -9.27
N GLU A 97 5.80 2.42 -10.28
CA GLU A 97 4.70 2.00 -11.16
C GLU A 97 4.99 0.64 -11.79
N ALA A 98 6.21 0.43 -12.31
CA ALA A 98 6.63 -0.84 -12.91
C ALA A 98 6.69 -2.03 -11.92
N GLU A 99 6.74 -1.77 -10.60
CA GLU A 99 6.74 -2.80 -9.55
C GLU A 99 5.31 -3.16 -9.08
N ILE A 100 4.28 -2.42 -9.53
CA ILE A 100 2.89 -2.68 -9.15
C ILE A 100 2.48 -4.04 -9.74
N PRO A 101 1.94 -4.96 -8.92
CA PRO A 101 1.50 -6.25 -9.42
C PRO A 101 0.39 -6.13 -10.47
N ARG A 102 0.53 -6.88 -11.57
CA ARG A 102 -0.45 -6.91 -12.67
C ARG A 102 -1.88 -7.28 -12.27
N TYR A 103 -2.11 -7.95 -11.14
CA TYR A 103 -3.49 -8.21 -10.70
C TYR A 103 -4.20 -6.96 -10.13
N LEU A 104 -3.46 -5.87 -9.88
CA LEU A 104 -4.04 -4.57 -9.56
C LEU A 104 -4.33 -3.75 -10.83
N GLN A 105 -3.74 -4.14 -11.96
CA GLN A 105 -3.79 -3.47 -13.27
C GLN A 105 -4.40 -4.43 -14.29
N TRP A 106 -5.73 -4.47 -14.41
CA TRP A 106 -6.37 -5.31 -15.44
C TRP A 106 -6.28 -4.64 -16.81
N SER A 107 -5.07 -4.49 -17.37
CA SER A 107 -4.88 -4.05 -18.77
C SER A 107 -4.35 -5.16 -19.69
N SER A 108 -4.13 -6.39 -19.20
CA SER A 108 -3.82 -7.53 -20.08
C SER A 108 -4.10 -8.90 -19.45
N ALA A 109 -5.32 -9.39 -19.57
CA ALA A 109 -5.56 -10.82 -19.69
C ALA A 109 -5.69 -11.13 -21.20
N PRO A 110 -4.76 -11.87 -21.83
CA PRO A 110 -5.12 -12.60 -23.03
C PRO A 110 -6.09 -13.72 -22.59
N TRP A 111 -7.07 -14.02 -23.44
CA TRP A 111 -8.19 -14.98 -23.26
C TRP A 111 -9.46 -14.38 -22.67
#